data_AF-A0A945LA30-F1
#
_entry.id   AF-A0A945LA30-F1
#
_cell.length_a   1.000
_cell.length_b   1.000
_cell.length_c   1.000
_cell.angle_alpha   90.00
_cell.angle_beta   90.00
_cell.angle_gamma   90.00
#
_symmetry.space_group_name_H-M   'P 1'
#
loop_
_entity.id
_entity.type
_entity.pdbx_description
1 polymer ?
#
loop_
_entity_poly.entity_id
_entity_poly.type
_entity_poly.pdbx_seq_one_letter_code
_entity_poly.pdbx_strand_id
1 'polypeptide(L)'
;MKDSISALEAEASVPNLWDDQANAQKVTSKLSTIQGDLRKFESVQMRDADLPVLFELAEDAGDQDSLDEALKELKALEAVVGELEIRTLLSGEYDEREALITIRSGAGGVDAADWAEMLLRMYTRYCERHGW
;
A
#
# COMPACT_ATOMS: atom_id res chain seq x y z
N MET A 1 3.31 11.79 -11.50
CA MET A 1 3.63 11.77 -10.06
C MET A 1 4.53 12.94 -9.66
N LYS A 2 5.77 13.04 -10.15
CA LYS A 2 6.72 14.11 -9.74
C LYS A 2 6.19 15.52 -10.05
N ASP A 3 5.62 15.75 -11.23
CA ASP A 3 5.01 17.04 -11.58
C ASP A 3 3.78 17.37 -10.71
N SER A 4 2.97 16.36 -10.40
CA SER A 4 1.78 16.49 -9.54
C SER A 4 2.17 16.81 -8.09
N ILE A 5 3.25 16.21 -7.58
CA ILE A 5 3.82 16.52 -6.27
C ILE A 5 4.30 17.97 -6.27
N SER A 6 5.11 18.38 -7.25
CA SER A 6 5.62 19.75 -7.34
C SER A 6 4.49 20.80 -7.35
N ALA A 7 3.41 20.54 -8.09
CA ALA A 7 2.23 21.41 -8.09
C ALA A 7 1.53 21.47 -6.72
N LEU A 8 1.34 20.32 -6.06
CA LEU A 8 0.74 20.25 -4.73
C LEU A 8 1.63 20.82 -3.63
N GLU A 9 2.96 20.73 -3.76
CA GLU A 9 3.92 21.36 -2.85
C GLU A 9 3.87 22.88 -2.98
N ALA A 10 3.76 23.39 -4.20
CA ALA A 10 3.55 24.81 -4.44
C ALA A 10 2.25 25.30 -3.78
N GLU A 11 1.15 24.56 -3.95
CA GLU A 11 -0.14 24.85 -3.31
C GLU A 11 -0.07 24.73 -1.78
N ALA A 12 0.64 23.72 -1.26
CA ALA A 12 0.85 23.51 0.17
C ALA A 12 1.70 24.63 0.82
N SER A 13 2.56 25.28 0.04
CA SER A 13 3.46 26.34 0.51
C SER A 13 2.83 27.73 0.59
N VAL A 14 1.59 27.88 0.12
CA VAL A 14 0.90 29.18 0.13
C VAL A 14 0.59 29.60 1.59
N PRO A 15 1.02 30.79 2.04
CA PRO A 15 0.92 31.18 3.46
C PRO A 15 -0.51 31.19 4.05
N ASN A 16 -1.51 31.43 3.21
CA ASN A 16 -2.91 31.52 3.60
C ASN A 16 -3.71 30.25 3.33
N LEU A 17 -3.06 29.11 3.01
CA LEU A 17 -3.74 27.85 2.77
C LEU A 17 -4.69 27.45 3.91
N TRP A 18 -4.26 27.71 5.15
CA TRP A 18 -4.99 27.36 6.37
C TRP A 18 -6.17 28.29 6.70
N ASP A 19 -6.38 29.37 5.94
CA ASP A 19 -7.58 30.19 6.05
C ASP A 19 -8.83 29.40 5.64
N ASP A 20 -8.66 28.40 4.77
CA ASP A 20 -9.66 27.36 4.47
C ASP A 20 -9.14 26.00 4.94
N GLN A 21 -9.53 25.62 6.15
CA GLN A 21 -9.11 24.37 6.79
C GLN A 21 -9.51 23.13 5.96
N ALA A 22 -10.66 23.15 5.29
CA ALA A 22 -11.12 22.02 4.49
C ALA A 22 -10.25 21.85 3.23
N ASN A 23 -9.90 22.96 2.59
CA ASN A 23 -8.97 22.93 1.45
C ASN A 23 -7.55 22.52 1.88
N ALA A 24 -7.05 23.08 2.99
CA ALA A 24 -5.74 22.72 3.54
C ALA A 24 -5.61 21.22 3.80
N GLN A 25 -6.62 20.61 4.43
CA GLN A 25 -6.65 19.18 4.70
C GLN A 25 -6.66 18.37 3.40
N LYS A 26 -7.43 18.79 2.40
CA LYS A 26 -7.50 18.12 1.09
C LYS A 26 -6.15 18.13 0.36
N VAL A 27 -5.50 19.29 0.27
CA VAL A 27 -4.22 19.46 -0.43
C VAL A 27 -3.12 18.66 0.27
N THR A 28 -2.99 18.80 1.59
CA THR A 28 -1.95 18.11 2.38
C THR A 28 -2.15 16.60 2.41
N SER A 29 -3.39 16.11 2.50
CA SER A 29 -3.68 14.67 2.43
C SER A 29 -3.31 14.11 1.06
N LYS A 30 -3.71 14.77 -0.02
CA LYS A 30 -3.38 14.34 -1.39
C LYS A 30 -1.86 14.35 -1.65
N LEU A 31 -1.16 15.38 -1.17
CA LEU A 31 0.29 15.47 -1.24
C LEU A 31 0.94 14.28 -0.52
N SER A 32 0.52 14.01 0.71
CA SER A 32 1.05 12.90 1.52
C SER A 32 0.86 11.54 0.83
N THR A 33 -0.32 11.30 0.25
CA THR A 33 -0.63 10.06 -0.49
C THR A 33 0.32 9.88 -1.68
N ILE A 34 0.41 10.88 -2.57
CA ILE A 34 1.22 10.76 -3.79
C ILE A 34 2.72 10.68 -3.46
N GLN A 35 3.19 11.41 -2.44
CA GLN A 35 4.57 11.27 -1.95
C GLN A 35 4.82 9.89 -1.35
N GLY A 36 3.85 9.31 -0.63
CA GLY A 36 3.91 7.95 -0.10
C GLY A 36 4.06 6.91 -1.21
N ASP A 37 3.28 7.04 -2.28
CA ASP A 37 3.37 6.13 -3.42
C ASP A 37 4.70 6.30 -4.19
N LEU A 38 5.18 7.54 -4.37
CA LEU A 38 6.48 7.78 -4.99
C LEU A 38 7.61 7.12 -4.17
N ARG A 39 7.60 7.29 -2.85
CA ARG A 39 8.60 6.65 -1.96
C ARG A 39 8.58 5.13 -2.07
N LYS A 40 7.39 4.52 -2.17
CA LYS A 40 7.26 3.07 -2.37
C LYS A 40 7.87 2.65 -3.71
N PHE A 41 7.57 3.38 -4.78
CA PHE A 41 8.10 3.09 -6.11
C PHE A 41 9.63 3.24 -6.17
N GLU A 42 10.18 4.33 -5.61
CA GLU A 42 11.63 4.55 -5.55
C GLU A 42 12.34 3.49 -4.70
N SER A 43 11.71 3.02 -3.61
CA SER A 43 12.22 1.90 -2.81
C SER A 43 12.26 0.59 -3.60
N VAL A 44 11.24 0.29 -4.40
CA VAL A 44 11.23 -0.89 -5.27
C VAL A 44 12.33 -0.80 -6.33
N GLN A 45 12.50 0.36 -6.98
CA GLN A 45 13.57 0.57 -7.95
C GLN A 45 14.96 0.36 -7.35
N MET A 46 15.18 0.87 -6.13
CA MET A 46 16.46 0.69 -5.43
C MET A 46 16.72 -0.79 -5.13
N ARG A 47 15.73 -1.50 -4.56
CA ARG A 47 15.86 -2.93 -4.23
C ARG A 47 16.04 -3.79 -5.47
N ASP A 48 15.35 -3.48 -6.57
CA ASP A 48 15.52 -4.16 -7.85
C ASP A 48 16.93 -3.98 -8.42
N ALA A 49 17.52 -2.78 -8.28
CA ALA A 49 18.90 -2.53 -8.69
C ALA A 49 19.94 -3.22 -7.79
N ASP A 50 19.65 -3.34 -6.49
CA ASP A 50 20.54 -4.00 -5.52
C ASP A 50 20.47 -5.54 -5.61
N LEU A 51 19.35 -6.10 -6.06
CA LEU A 51 19.11 -7.55 -6.06
C LEU A 51 20.13 -8.35 -6.91
N PRO A 52 20.49 -7.94 -8.15
CA PRO A 52 21.56 -8.59 -8.90
C PRO A 52 22.90 -8.59 -8.17
N VAL A 53 23.25 -7.48 -7.50
CA VAL A 53 24.49 -7.37 -6.71
C VAL A 53 24.47 -8.36 -5.55
N LEU A 54 23.31 -8.56 -4.91
CA LEU A 54 23.15 -9.55 -3.84
C LEU A 54 23.36 -10.99 -4.35
N PHE A 55 22.88 -11.30 -5.55
CA PHE A 55 23.13 -12.61 -6.19
C PHE A 55 24.61 -12.78 -6.60
N GLU A 56 25.26 -11.75 -7.13
CA GLU A 56 26.70 -11.79 -7.44
C GLU A 56 27.53 -12.05 -6.18
N LEU A 57 27.24 -11.34 -5.08
CA LEU A 57 27.91 -11.55 -3.80
C LEU A 57 27.69 -12.97 -3.25
N ALA A 58 26.49 -13.53 -3.40
CA ALA A 58 26.19 -14.89 -2.99
C ALA A 58 26.95 -15.93 -3.83
N GLU A 59 27.07 -15.71 -5.13
CA GLU A 59 27.86 -16.56 -6.03
C GLU A 59 29.35 -16.51 -5.67
N ASP A 60 29.89 -15.32 -5.40
CA ASP A 60 31.28 -15.11 -4.98
C ASP A 60 31.59 -15.75 -3.61
N ALA A 61 30.65 -15.69 -2.67
CA ALA A 61 30.79 -16.32 -1.35
C ALA A 61 30.77 -17.86 -1.44
N GLY A 62 30.03 -18.41 -2.41
CA GLY A 62 29.97 -19.83 -2.68
C GLY A 62 29.28 -20.66 -1.59
N ASP A 63 28.45 -20.02 -0.76
CA ASP A 63 27.73 -20.66 0.34
C ASP A 63 26.20 -20.56 0.18
N GLN A 64 25.49 -21.53 0.78
CA GLN A 64 24.04 -21.64 0.64
C GLN A 64 23.28 -20.57 1.44
N ASP A 65 23.85 -20.07 2.54
CA ASP A 65 23.17 -19.11 3.41
C ASP A 65 23.02 -17.77 2.69
N SER A 66 24.08 -17.33 2.00
CA SER A 66 24.08 -16.12 1.17
C SER A 66 23.08 -16.22 0.00
N LEU A 67 22.99 -17.40 -0.65
CA LEU A 67 22.01 -17.63 -1.71
C LEU A 67 20.57 -17.61 -1.19
N ASP A 68 20.32 -18.20 -0.03
CA ASP A 68 19.00 -18.23 0.61
C ASP A 68 18.54 -16.83 1.02
N GLU A 69 19.47 -15.95 1.44
CA GLU A 69 19.18 -14.54 1.71
C GLU A 69 18.76 -13.78 0.44
N ALA A 70 19.49 -13.97 -0.67
CA ALA A 70 19.14 -13.36 -1.96
C ALA A 70 17.76 -13.83 -2.47
N LEU A 71 17.46 -15.12 -2.35
CA LEU A 71 16.15 -15.69 -2.73
C LEU A 71 15.02 -15.18 -1.85
N LYS A 72 15.28 -14.94 -0.56
CA LYS A 72 14.30 -14.35 0.36
C LYS A 72 13.98 -12.91 -0.02
N GLU A 73 15.00 -12.13 -0.38
CA GLU A 73 14.80 -10.75 -0.84
C GLU A 73 14.05 -10.69 -2.17
N LEU A 74 14.37 -11.57 -3.12
CA LEU A 74 13.61 -11.72 -4.37
C LEU A 74 12.12 -11.95 -4.09
N LYS A 75 11.77 -12.93 -3.24
CA LYS A 75 10.37 -13.22 -2.89
C LYS A 75 9.68 -12.04 -2.21
N ALA A 76 10.41 -11.31 -1.36
CA ALA A 76 9.88 -10.13 -0.70
C ALA A 76 9.62 -8.99 -1.72
N LEU A 77 10.51 -8.82 -2.70
CA LEU A 77 10.34 -7.83 -3.77
C LEU A 77 9.18 -8.20 -4.69
N GLU A 78 9.05 -9.48 -5.10
CA GLU A 78 7.93 -9.99 -5.89
C GLU A 78 6.58 -9.70 -5.23
N ALA A 79 6.48 -9.93 -3.91
CA ALA A 79 5.26 -9.64 -3.16
C ALA A 79 4.89 -8.15 -3.22
N VAL A 80 5.86 -7.25 -3.01
CA VAL A 80 5.64 -5.79 -3.06
C VAL A 80 5.25 -5.34 -4.47
N VAL A 81 5.89 -5.88 -5.51
CA VAL A 81 5.55 -5.56 -6.90
C VAL A 81 4.14 -6.03 -7.23
N GLY A 82 3.74 -7.23 -6.80
CA GLY A 82 2.39 -7.74 -6.98
C GLY A 82 1.33 -6.87 -6.29
N GLU A 83 1.60 -6.38 -5.08
CA GLU A 83 0.71 -5.42 -4.41
C GLU A 83 0.57 -4.10 -5.17
N LEU A 84 1.66 -3.58 -5.74
CA LEU A 84 1.63 -2.37 -6.56
C LEU A 84 0.86 -2.60 -7.86
N GLU A 85 1.01 -3.75 -8.51
CA GLU A 85 0.25 -4.11 -9.71
C GLU A 85 -1.25 -4.12 -9.42
N ILE A 86 -1.70 -4.75 -8.32
CA ILE A 86 -3.10 -4.73 -7.91
C ILE A 86 -3.60 -3.28 -7.73
N ARG A 87 -2.81 -2.42 -7.10
CA ARG A 87 -3.18 -1.00 -6.95
C ARG A 87 -3.34 -0.31 -8.30
N THR A 88 -2.54 -0.64 -9.31
CA THR A 88 -2.73 -0.05 -10.66
C THR A 88 -4.02 -0.49 -11.34
N LEU A 89 -4.57 -1.66 -10.96
CA LEU A 89 -5.87 -2.13 -11.44
C LEU A 89 -7.05 -1.39 -10.76
N LEU A 90 -6.84 -0.87 -9.55
CA LEU A 90 -7.83 -0.11 -8.77
C LEU A 90 -7.87 1.37 -9.19
N SER A 91 -8.45 1.63 -10.36
CA SER A 91 -8.58 2.98 -10.96
C SER A 91 -10.01 3.54 -10.93
N GLY A 92 -10.90 2.96 -10.12
CA GLY A 92 -12.26 3.43 -9.91
C GLY A 92 -12.31 4.77 -9.17
N GLU A 93 -13.38 5.54 -9.40
CA GLU A 93 -13.59 6.88 -8.80
C GLU A 93 -13.50 6.90 -7.26
N TYR A 94 -13.82 5.76 -6.62
CA TYR A 94 -13.90 5.64 -5.16
C TYR A 94 -12.82 4.76 -4.55
N ASP A 95 -11.87 4.26 -5.34
CA ASP A 95 -10.86 3.31 -4.85
C ASP A 95 -9.88 3.96 -3.86
N GLU A 96 -9.73 5.28 -3.92
CA GLU A 96 -8.94 6.07 -2.96
C GLU A 96 -9.66 6.31 -1.62
N ARG A 97 -10.95 5.96 -1.50
CA ARG A 97 -11.76 6.24 -0.30
C ARG A 97 -11.77 5.05 0.65
N GLU A 98 -11.97 5.34 1.94
CA GLU A 98 -12.25 4.31 2.94
C GLU A 98 -13.53 3.54 2.58
N ALA A 99 -13.48 2.22 2.71
CA ALA A 99 -14.62 1.35 2.46
C ALA A 99 -15.46 1.17 3.74
N LEU A 100 -16.76 1.46 3.64
CA LEU A 100 -17.72 1.10 4.68
C LEU A 100 -18.33 -0.27 4.38
N ILE A 101 -17.98 -1.28 5.18
CA ILE A 101 -18.53 -2.63 5.06
C ILE A 101 -19.68 -2.82 6.06
N THR A 102 -20.87 -3.17 5.56
CA THR A 102 -22.03 -3.54 6.39
C THR A 102 -22.38 -5.00 6.15
N ILE A 103 -22.29 -5.83 7.19
CA ILE A 103 -22.65 -7.25 7.12
C ILE A 103 -24.03 -7.42 7.77
N ARG A 104 -24.96 -8.04 7.05
CA ARG A 104 -26.32 -8.34 7.54
C ARG A 104 -26.60 -9.82 7.35
N SER A 105 -27.12 -10.48 8.39
CA SER A 105 -27.61 -11.85 8.27
C SER A 105 -28.85 -11.89 7.38
N GLY A 106 -28.86 -12.82 6.42
CA GLY A 106 -30.02 -13.08 5.56
C GLY A 106 -31.08 -13.95 6.24
N ALA A 107 -31.98 -14.51 5.42
CA ALA A 107 -32.91 -15.52 5.90
C ALA A 107 -32.15 -16.79 6.32
N GLY A 108 -32.50 -17.37 7.47
CA GLY A 108 -31.83 -18.56 8.03
C GLY A 108 -31.77 -18.59 9.56
N GLY A 109 -32.24 -17.53 10.24
CA GLY A 109 -32.31 -17.51 11.70
C GLY A 109 -30.92 -17.51 12.34
N VAL A 110 -30.72 -18.37 13.35
CA VAL A 110 -29.49 -18.42 14.15
C VAL A 110 -28.28 -18.79 13.29
N ASP A 111 -28.39 -19.80 12.42
CA ASP A 111 -27.26 -20.24 11.58
C ASP A 111 -26.78 -19.12 10.63
N ALA A 112 -27.71 -18.31 10.11
CA ALA A 112 -27.35 -17.16 9.27
C ALA A 112 -26.71 -16.01 10.08
N ALA A 113 -27.08 -15.87 11.35
CA ALA A 113 -26.45 -14.91 12.25
C ALA A 113 -25.02 -15.34 12.61
N ASP A 114 -24.82 -16.62 12.94
CA ASP A 114 -23.50 -17.18 13.25
C ASP A 114 -22.55 -17.04 12.05
N TRP A 115 -23.04 -17.28 10.84
CA TRP A 115 -22.26 -17.05 9.62
C TRP A 115 -21.90 -15.58 9.40
N ALA A 116 -22.85 -14.66 9.62
CA ALA A 116 -22.58 -13.23 9.53
C ALA A 116 -21.50 -12.79 10.55
N GLU A 117 -21.52 -13.35 11.76
CA GLU A 117 -20.49 -13.11 12.78
C GLU A 117 -19.12 -13.67 12.33
N MET A 118 -19.09 -14.86 11.72
CA MET A 118 -17.85 -15.43 11.17
C MET A 118 -17.23 -14.51 10.11
N LEU A 119 -18.05 -13.97 9.19
CA LEU A 119 -17.59 -13.02 8.18
C LEU A 119 -17.08 -11.71 8.80
N LEU A 120 -17.78 -11.18 9.80
CA LEU A 120 -17.34 -9.98 10.53
C LEU A 120 -15.95 -10.21 11.11
N ARG A 121 -15.75 -11.30 11.85
CA ARG A 121 -14.45 -11.64 12.44
C ARG A 121 -13.36 -11.85 11.39
N MET A 122 -13.71 -12.44 10.24
CA MET A 122 -12.77 -12.63 9.13
C MET A 122 -12.27 -11.29 8.58
N TYR A 123 -13.19 -10.36 8.26
CA TYR A 123 -12.83 -9.06 7.73
C TYR A 123 -12.10 -8.19 8.75
N THR A 124 -12.49 -8.21 10.03
CA THR A 124 -11.76 -7.49 11.09
C THR A 124 -10.30 -7.94 11.16
N ARG A 125 -10.05 -9.26 11.19
CA ARG A 125 -8.68 -9.80 11.20
C ARG A 125 -7.89 -9.48 9.93
N TYR A 126 -8.58 -9.40 8.79
CA TYR A 126 -7.95 -8.99 7.53
C TYR A 126 -7.50 -7.52 7.60
N CYS A 127 -8.37 -6.61 8.04
CA CYS A 127 -8.04 -5.19 8.21
C CYS A 127 -6.88 -4.99 9.20
N GLU A 128 -6.93 -5.65 10.37
CA GLU A 128 -5.85 -5.59 11.38
C GLU A 128 -4.49 -6.00 10.81
N ARG A 129 -4.44 -7.05 9.98
CA ARG A 129 -3.19 -7.53 9.35
C ARG A 129 -2.63 -6.56 8.31
N HIS A 130 -3.48 -5.75 7.68
CA HIS A 130 -3.08 -4.77 6.66
C HIS A 130 -2.88 -3.37 7.25
N GLY A 131 -3.05 -3.21 8.58
CA GLY A 131 -2.82 -1.95 9.29
C GLY A 131 -3.89 -0.89 9.04
N TRP A 132 -5.14 -1.32 8.78
CA TRP A 132 -6.31 -0.45 8.65
C TRP A 132 -7.09 -0.35 9.96
#